data_AF-A0A834JTU2-F1
#
_entry.id   AF-A0A834JTU2-F1
#
_cell.length_a   1.000
_cell.length_b   1.000
_cell.length_c   1.000
_cell.angle_alpha   90.00
_cell.angle_beta   90.00
_cell.angle_gamma   90.00
#
_symmetry.space_group_name_H-M   'P 1'
#
loop_
_entity.id
_entity.type
_entity.pdbx_description
1 polymer ?
#
loop_
_entity_poly.entity_id
_entity_poly.type
_entity_poly.pdbx_seq_one_letter_code
_entity_poly.pdbx_strand_id
1 'polypeptide(L)'
;MSVPNLSLEHLAEVKAFVELCKLDPSILCKPEFAFVKSLIEHFGGKVEVAKSKSETECKIEETETKPQIESEESDLELDMTGVIEPETDAPQEMGNFTLQPTEEEITESQAKRSEAVSAFVEKDYEKAIQLYTEAIILNPQAALLYAKRGQIYLLLNKPNACIRDCDRALELNPDSAAGHKFRGRAYHLLGKWEEAANDLRLACKFDFDEQADEWLREATPNRSNYRIVIFKISFLAKTIPTVISY
;
A
#
# COMPACT_ATOMS: atom_id res chain seq x y z
N MET A 1 -9.66 11.17 -33.30
CA MET A 1 -8.71 10.63 -32.31
C MET A 1 -9.53 9.97 -31.21
N SER A 2 -9.28 8.69 -30.92
CA SER A 2 -9.99 7.97 -29.85
C SER A 2 -9.65 8.62 -28.51
N VAL A 3 -10.67 9.05 -27.76
CA VAL A 3 -10.48 9.62 -26.42
C VAL A 3 -10.03 8.48 -25.50
N PRO A 4 -8.91 8.60 -24.76
CA PRO A 4 -8.55 7.59 -23.77
C PRO A 4 -9.73 7.40 -22.81
N ASN A 5 -10.10 6.16 -22.53
CA ASN A 5 -11.18 5.85 -21.61
C ASN A 5 -10.73 6.23 -20.19
N LEU A 6 -11.02 7.45 -19.75
CA LEU A 6 -10.73 7.90 -18.39
C LEU A 6 -11.65 7.13 -17.43
N SER A 7 -11.05 6.39 -16.48
CA SER A 7 -11.79 5.72 -15.42
C SER A 7 -12.58 6.72 -14.57
N LEU A 8 -13.67 6.26 -13.94
CA LEU A 8 -14.49 7.08 -13.05
C LEU A 8 -13.68 7.68 -11.88
N GLU A 9 -12.64 6.96 -11.43
CA GLU A 9 -11.71 7.42 -10.39
C GLU A 9 -10.90 8.64 -10.85
N HIS A 10 -10.30 8.59 -12.06
CA HIS A 10 -9.56 9.73 -12.60
C HIS A 10 -10.45 10.95 -12.82
N LEU A 11 -11.73 10.75 -13.18
CA LEU A 11 -12.69 11.85 -13.30
C LEU A 11 -13.03 12.48 -11.94
N ALA A 12 -13.07 11.69 -10.86
CA ALA A 12 -13.28 12.19 -9.51
C ALA A 12 -12.08 13.01 -9.03
N GLU A 13 -10.85 12.54 -9.28
CA GLU A 13 -9.62 13.25 -8.94
C GLU A 13 -9.50 14.59 -9.68
N VAL A 14 -9.79 14.60 -10.99
CA VAL A 14 -9.79 15.85 -11.78
C VAL A 14 -10.85 16.83 -11.28
N LYS A 15 -12.05 16.36 -10.92
CA LYS A 15 -13.10 17.21 -10.34
C LYS A 15 -12.66 17.82 -9.01
N ALA A 16 -12.07 17.04 -8.12
CA ALA A 16 -11.56 17.52 -6.84
C ALA A 16 -10.47 18.59 -7.04
N PHE A 17 -9.57 18.38 -7.99
CA PHE A 17 -8.53 19.35 -8.34
C PHE A 17 -9.12 20.66 -8.90
N VAL A 18 -10.17 20.60 -9.71
CA VAL A 18 -10.85 21.80 -10.23
C VAL A 18 -11.49 22.60 -9.10
N GLU A 19 -12.16 21.95 -8.14
CA GLU A 19 -12.71 22.64 -6.96
C GLU A 19 -11.61 23.26 -6.09
N LEU A 20 -10.49 22.58 -5.93
CA LEU A 20 -9.31 23.10 -5.22
C LEU A 20 -8.75 24.36 -5.90
N CYS A 21 -8.69 24.40 -7.23
CA CYS A 21 -8.23 25.57 -7.99
C CYS A 21 -9.20 26.76 -7.89
N LYS A 22 -10.50 26.52 -7.67
CA LYS A 22 -11.49 27.59 -7.43
C LYS A 22 -11.36 28.17 -6.03
N LEU A 23 -11.04 27.32 -5.04
CA LEU A 23 -10.84 27.72 -3.65
C LEU A 23 -9.53 28.49 -3.44
N ASP A 24 -8.44 28.06 -4.08
CA ASP A 24 -7.15 28.75 -4.05
C ASP A 24 -6.51 28.81 -5.45
N PRO A 25 -6.63 29.95 -6.14
CA PRO A 25 -6.01 30.18 -7.45
C PRO A 25 -4.47 30.14 -7.44
N SER A 26 -3.83 30.24 -6.27
CA SER A 26 -2.36 30.24 -6.13
C SER A 26 -1.73 28.89 -6.48
N ILE A 27 -2.52 27.81 -6.45
CA ILE A 27 -2.09 26.44 -6.75
C ILE A 27 -1.61 26.32 -8.20
N LEU A 28 -2.24 27.06 -9.13
CA LEU A 28 -1.86 27.11 -10.54
C LEU A 28 -0.51 27.79 -10.79
N CYS A 29 0.07 28.44 -9.78
CA CYS A 29 1.37 29.10 -9.87
C CYS A 29 2.53 28.22 -9.41
N LYS A 30 2.28 27.01 -8.89
CA LYS A 30 3.34 26.06 -8.50
C LYS A 30 4.00 25.44 -9.74
N PRO A 31 5.32 25.17 -9.72
CA PRO A 31 6.05 24.62 -10.87
C PRO A 31 5.55 23.23 -11.29
N GLU A 32 5.02 22.46 -10.34
CA GLU A 32 4.45 21.12 -10.55
C GLU A 32 3.20 21.14 -11.46
N PHE A 33 2.46 22.26 -11.52
CA PHE A 33 1.23 22.41 -12.32
C PHE A 33 1.40 23.35 -13.52
N ALA A 34 2.65 23.62 -13.93
CA ALA A 34 2.94 24.49 -15.08
C ALA A 34 2.26 24.01 -16.38
N PHE A 35 2.05 22.70 -16.54
CA PHE A 35 1.33 22.14 -17.68
C PHE A 35 -0.16 22.53 -17.69
N VAL A 36 -0.80 22.66 -16.52
CA VAL A 36 -2.20 23.11 -16.40
C VAL A 36 -2.30 24.59 -16.75
N LYS A 37 -1.34 25.40 -16.32
CA LYS A 37 -1.25 26.81 -16.70
C LYS A 37 -1.12 26.97 -18.21
N SER A 38 -0.20 26.21 -18.83
CA SER A 38 -0.03 26.20 -20.29
C SER A 38 -1.30 25.75 -21.02
N LEU A 39 -2.07 24.82 -20.45
CA LEU A 39 -3.34 24.36 -21.00
C LEU A 39 -4.40 25.47 -20.95
N ILE A 40 -4.53 26.16 -19.81
CA ILE A 40 -5.48 27.27 -19.63
C ILE A 40 -5.15 28.41 -20.61
N GLU A 41 -3.86 28.76 -20.75
CA GLU A 41 -3.39 29.79 -21.69
C GLU A 41 -3.61 29.38 -23.15
N HIS A 42 -3.47 28.09 -23.49
CA HIS A 42 -3.75 27.56 -24.83
C HIS A 42 -5.22 27.75 -25.24
N PHE A 43 -6.16 27.63 -24.30
CA PHE A 43 -7.59 27.87 -24.52
C PHE A 43 -8.00 29.34 -24.31
N GLY A 44 -7.04 30.26 -24.14
CA GLY A 44 -7.30 31.71 -24.03
C GLY A 44 -7.66 32.20 -22.62
N GLY A 45 -7.49 31.37 -21.59
CA GLY A 45 -7.63 31.79 -20.20
C GLY A 45 -6.42 32.56 -19.68
N LYS A 46 -6.63 33.50 -18.77
CA LYS A 46 -5.58 34.30 -18.11
C LYS A 46 -5.61 34.04 -16.61
N VAL A 47 -4.52 33.55 -16.05
CA VAL A 47 -4.38 33.32 -14.60
C VAL A 47 -3.79 34.59 -13.98
N GLU A 48 -4.62 35.47 -13.42
CA GLU A 48 -4.16 36.71 -12.79
C GLU A 48 -3.65 36.47 -11.36
N VAL A 49 -2.46 37.01 -11.07
CA VAL A 49 -1.82 36.95 -9.76
C VAL A 49 -2.21 38.19 -8.97
N ALA A 50 -3.11 38.05 -8.00
CA ALA A 50 -3.35 39.11 -7.02
C ALA A 50 -2.16 39.19 -6.05
N LYS A 51 -1.36 40.26 -6.17
CA LYS A 51 -0.29 40.60 -5.23
C LYS A 51 -0.90 41.08 -3.90
N SER A 52 -0.34 40.57 -2.80
CA SER A 52 -0.56 40.95 -1.40
C SER A 52 -0.53 42.47 -1.12
N LYS A 53 -1.40 42.96 -0.23
CA LYS A 53 -1.17 44.13 0.64
C LYS A 53 -1.93 44.01 1.96
N SER A 54 -1.22 44.22 3.07
CA SER A 54 -1.75 44.48 4.41
C SER A 54 -2.15 45.96 4.58
N GLU A 55 -2.84 46.22 5.70
CA GLU A 55 -3.06 47.50 6.40
C GLU A 55 -4.37 48.31 6.16
N THR A 56 -5.29 48.12 7.12
CA THR A 56 -5.93 49.14 7.97
C THR A 56 -7.32 49.71 7.59
N GLU A 57 -8.26 49.44 8.51
CA GLU A 57 -9.23 50.35 9.17
C GLU A 57 -10.73 50.00 9.09
N CYS A 58 -11.19 49.46 10.23
CA CYS A 58 -12.42 49.77 11.00
C CYS A 58 -13.82 49.82 10.37
N LYS A 59 -14.62 48.87 10.89
CA LYS A 59 -15.98 48.96 11.49
C LYS A 59 -17.05 48.21 10.70
N ILE A 60 -17.61 47.17 11.33
CA ILE A 60 -19.00 47.12 11.83
C ILE A 60 -19.19 45.83 12.64
N GLU A 61 -19.59 46.05 13.89
CA GLU A 61 -20.44 45.25 14.79
C GLU A 61 -20.06 43.81 15.18
N GLU A 62 -19.67 43.71 16.45
CA GLU A 62 -19.85 42.55 17.31
C GLU A 62 -21.31 42.09 17.30
N THR A 63 -21.56 40.96 16.67
CA THR A 63 -22.53 40.00 17.20
C THR A 63 -21.77 38.71 17.46
N GLU A 64 -21.56 38.44 18.75
CA GLU A 64 -20.96 37.23 19.27
C GLU A 64 -21.70 36.00 18.76
N THR A 65 -21.13 35.32 17.78
CA THR A 65 -21.23 33.87 17.67
C THR A 65 -19.94 33.39 17.03
N LYS A 66 -19.04 32.81 17.84
CA LYS A 66 -17.98 31.93 17.36
C LYS A 66 -18.59 30.96 16.34
N PRO A 67 -18.18 30.92 15.07
CA PRO A 67 -18.09 29.64 14.41
C PRO A 67 -16.88 28.99 15.07
N GLN A 68 -17.14 28.15 16.08
CA GLN A 68 -16.23 27.04 16.30
C GLN A 68 -16.11 26.39 14.93
N ILE A 69 -14.94 26.51 14.29
CA ILE A 69 -14.52 25.43 13.40
C ILE A 69 -14.35 24.28 14.38
N GLU A 70 -15.47 23.60 14.64
CA GLU A 70 -15.45 22.25 15.15
C GLU A 70 -14.59 21.51 14.13
N SER A 71 -13.35 21.29 14.52
CA SER A 71 -12.49 20.27 13.96
C SER A 71 -13.22 18.95 14.19
N GLU A 72 -14.20 18.66 13.33
CA GLU A 72 -14.76 17.31 13.18
C GLU A 72 -13.79 16.38 12.45
N GLU A 73 -12.54 16.79 12.23
CA GLU A 73 -11.45 15.84 12.13
C GLU A 73 -11.03 15.49 13.55
N SER A 74 -11.83 14.64 14.19
CA SER A 74 -11.38 13.82 15.33
C SER A 74 -9.98 13.33 14.99
N ASP A 75 -9.02 13.46 15.92
CA ASP A 75 -7.69 12.86 15.85
C ASP A 75 -7.76 11.56 15.02
N LEU A 76 -7.33 11.62 13.75
CA LEU A 76 -7.38 10.47 12.86
C LEU A 76 -6.29 9.51 13.35
N GLU A 77 -6.63 8.74 14.37
CA GLU A 77 -5.77 7.71 14.91
C GLU A 77 -5.71 6.58 13.88
N LEU A 78 -4.49 6.21 13.49
CA LEU A 78 -4.29 4.98 12.73
C LEU A 78 -4.64 3.83 13.66
N ASP A 79 -5.52 2.95 13.20
CA ASP A 79 -5.80 1.72 13.94
C ASP A 79 -4.58 0.80 13.82
N MET A 80 -3.71 0.87 14.83
CA MET A 80 -2.51 0.03 14.90
C MET A 80 -2.81 -1.37 15.47
N THR A 81 -4.09 -1.75 15.63
CA THR A 81 -4.43 -3.09 16.10
C THR A 81 -3.90 -4.14 15.11
N GLY A 82 -3.27 -5.18 15.68
CA GLY A 82 -2.67 -6.26 14.89
C GLY A 82 -1.34 -5.92 14.21
N VAL A 83 -0.82 -4.69 14.32
CA VAL A 83 0.56 -4.40 13.90
C VAL A 83 1.53 -5.04 14.88
N ILE A 84 2.49 -5.78 14.35
CA ILE A 84 3.52 -6.50 15.11
C ILE A 84 4.90 -5.96 14.78
N GLU A 85 5.82 -6.12 15.72
CA GLU A 85 7.22 -5.80 15.48
C GLU A 85 7.80 -6.77 14.43
N PRO A 86 8.62 -6.26 13.50
CA PRO A 86 9.28 -7.10 12.51
C PRO A 86 10.21 -8.10 13.20
N GLU A 87 10.23 -9.34 12.72
CA GLU A 87 11.12 -10.35 13.25
C GLU A 87 12.60 -10.01 12.98
N THR A 88 13.47 -10.41 13.91
CA THR A 88 14.94 -10.19 13.85
C THR A 88 15.72 -11.47 13.50
N ASP A 89 15.01 -12.55 13.21
CA ASP A 89 15.58 -13.84 12.83
C ASP A 89 16.40 -13.75 11.53
N ALA A 90 17.37 -14.66 11.38
CA ALA A 90 18.10 -14.80 10.13
C ALA A 90 17.14 -15.13 8.96
N PRO A 91 17.41 -14.62 7.74
CA PRO A 91 16.61 -14.96 6.57
C PRO A 91 16.53 -16.47 6.36
N GLN A 92 15.34 -16.96 6.00
CA GLN A 92 15.11 -18.36 5.74
C GLN A 92 15.82 -18.83 4.45
N GLU A 93 16.06 -20.14 4.35
CA GLU A 93 16.69 -20.74 3.17
C GLU A 93 15.75 -20.71 1.95
N MET A 94 16.26 -20.25 0.80
CA MET A 94 15.46 -20.00 -0.41
C MET A 94 15.75 -20.95 -1.58
N GLY A 95 16.68 -21.90 -1.42
CA GLY A 95 17.15 -22.77 -2.48
C GLY A 95 18.04 -22.06 -3.52
N ASN A 96 18.48 -22.78 -4.54
CA ASN A 96 19.31 -22.23 -5.61
C ASN A 96 18.45 -21.85 -6.83
N PHE A 97 18.24 -20.55 -7.06
CA PHE A 97 17.37 -20.05 -8.12
C PHE A 97 17.80 -20.41 -9.55
N THR A 98 19.07 -20.79 -9.78
CA THR A 98 19.56 -21.19 -11.11
C THR A 98 19.45 -22.70 -11.35
N LEU A 99 19.05 -23.48 -10.36
CA LEU A 99 18.91 -24.92 -10.48
C LEU A 99 17.80 -25.24 -11.48
N GLN A 100 18.09 -26.17 -12.40
CA GLN A 100 17.10 -26.80 -13.27
C GLN A 100 16.85 -28.20 -12.72
N PRO A 101 15.75 -28.41 -11.99
CA PRO A 101 15.52 -29.67 -11.30
C PRO A 101 15.17 -30.79 -12.28
N THR A 102 15.70 -31.97 -12.02
CA THR A 102 15.40 -33.20 -12.75
C THR A 102 13.98 -33.70 -12.44
N GLU A 103 13.43 -34.57 -13.29
CA GLU A 103 12.10 -35.16 -13.05
C GLU A 103 12.04 -35.93 -11.71
N GLU A 104 13.15 -36.57 -11.32
CA GLU A 104 13.29 -37.25 -10.03
C GLU A 104 13.20 -36.25 -8.87
N GLU A 105 13.99 -35.16 -8.90
CA GLU A 105 13.95 -34.11 -7.87
C GLU A 105 12.59 -33.41 -7.79
N ILE A 106 11.92 -33.19 -8.93
CA ILE A 106 10.56 -32.64 -8.97
C ILE A 106 9.58 -33.59 -8.27
N THR A 107 9.71 -34.90 -8.50
CA THR A 107 8.85 -35.92 -7.87
C THR A 107 9.09 -35.98 -6.35
N GLU A 108 10.35 -35.96 -5.92
CA GLU A 108 10.71 -35.90 -4.52
C GLU A 108 10.21 -34.61 -3.85
N SER A 109 10.37 -33.46 -4.51
CA SER A 109 9.82 -32.18 -4.06
C SER A 109 8.30 -32.23 -3.87
N GLN A 110 7.58 -32.88 -4.78
CA GLN A 110 6.13 -33.07 -4.67
C GLN A 110 5.75 -34.00 -3.51
N ALA A 111 6.52 -35.04 -3.25
CA ALA A 111 6.33 -35.92 -2.09
C ALA A 111 6.51 -35.13 -0.78
N LYS A 112 7.60 -34.36 -0.67
CA LYS A 112 7.88 -33.46 0.46
C LYS A 112 6.78 -32.42 0.66
N ARG A 113 6.27 -31.84 -0.43
CA ARG A 113 5.11 -30.93 -0.39
C ARG A 113 3.87 -31.63 0.19
N SER A 114 3.60 -32.88 -0.21
CA SER A 114 2.46 -33.64 0.31
C SER A 114 2.59 -33.90 1.81
N GLU A 115 3.77 -34.28 2.27
CA GLU A 115 4.06 -34.45 3.71
C GLU A 115 3.91 -33.12 4.46
N ALA A 116 4.37 -32.01 3.87
CA ALA A 116 4.23 -30.68 4.46
C ALA A 116 2.77 -30.27 4.64
N VAL A 117 1.90 -30.63 3.68
CA VAL A 117 0.45 -30.42 3.80
C VAL A 117 -0.13 -31.24 4.95
N SER A 118 0.29 -32.49 5.12
CA SER A 118 -0.14 -33.30 6.28
C SER A 118 0.29 -32.67 7.61
N ALA A 119 1.55 -32.27 7.73
CA ALA A 119 2.05 -31.59 8.93
C ALA A 119 1.29 -30.27 9.21
N PHE A 120 0.96 -29.51 8.16
CA PHE A 120 0.15 -28.31 8.27
C PHE A 120 -1.27 -28.58 8.82
N VAL A 121 -1.92 -29.65 8.36
CA VAL A 121 -3.25 -30.05 8.86
C VAL A 121 -3.18 -30.49 10.33
N GLU A 122 -2.08 -31.12 10.73
CA GLU A 122 -1.77 -31.46 12.12
C GLU A 122 -1.39 -30.25 12.99
N LYS A 123 -1.27 -29.06 12.38
CA LYS A 123 -0.80 -27.81 13.00
C LYS A 123 0.64 -27.86 13.51
N ASP A 124 1.45 -28.79 12.99
CA ASP A 124 2.89 -28.83 13.21
C ASP A 124 3.58 -27.93 12.17
N TYR A 125 3.59 -26.63 12.48
CA TYR A 125 4.03 -25.59 11.55
C TYR A 125 5.54 -25.61 11.32
N GLU A 126 6.33 -25.88 12.35
CA GLU A 126 7.78 -26.00 12.27
C GLU A 126 8.19 -27.15 11.33
N LYS A 127 7.55 -28.32 11.49
CA LYS A 127 7.78 -29.46 10.59
C LYS A 127 7.32 -29.16 9.17
N ALA A 128 6.16 -28.51 9.01
CA ALA A 128 5.68 -28.12 7.68
C ALA A 128 6.66 -27.16 6.99
N ILE A 129 7.22 -26.17 7.70
CA ILE A 129 8.25 -25.26 7.17
C ILE A 129 9.50 -26.04 6.74
N GLN A 130 9.96 -26.99 7.54
CA GLN A 130 11.12 -27.81 7.20
C GLN A 130 10.87 -28.60 5.90
N LEU A 131 9.72 -29.27 5.80
CA LEU A 131 9.36 -30.06 4.62
C LEU A 131 9.19 -29.20 3.37
N TYR A 132 8.60 -27.99 3.50
CA TYR A 132 8.55 -27.04 2.39
C TYR A 132 9.95 -26.54 2.00
N THR A 133 10.86 -26.36 2.97
CA THR A 133 12.23 -25.95 2.70
C THR A 133 12.99 -27.03 1.94
N GLU A 134 12.88 -28.29 2.35
CA GLU A 134 13.42 -29.43 1.60
C GLU A 134 12.84 -29.50 0.18
N ALA A 135 11.52 -29.31 0.03
CA ALA A 135 10.87 -29.28 -1.27
C ALA A 135 11.39 -28.14 -2.17
N ILE A 136 11.66 -26.95 -1.60
CA ILE A 136 12.19 -25.78 -2.30
C ILE A 136 13.64 -26.00 -2.75
N ILE A 137 14.48 -26.63 -1.92
CA ILE A 137 15.86 -26.96 -2.29
C ILE A 137 15.89 -27.88 -3.52
N LEU A 138 14.97 -28.85 -3.55
CA LEU A 138 14.81 -29.79 -4.68
C LEU A 138 14.18 -29.14 -5.91
N ASN A 139 13.20 -28.24 -5.74
CA ASN A 139 12.51 -27.56 -6.85
C ASN A 139 12.30 -26.05 -6.58
N PRO A 140 13.32 -25.21 -6.79
CA PRO A 140 13.28 -23.78 -6.50
C PRO A 140 12.52 -22.96 -7.56
N GLN A 141 11.95 -23.61 -8.57
CA GLN A 141 11.13 -22.97 -9.61
C GLN A 141 9.62 -23.12 -9.35
N ALA A 142 9.22 -23.89 -8.32
CA ALA A 142 7.82 -24.09 -7.98
C ALA A 142 7.28 -22.95 -7.10
N ALA A 143 6.66 -21.94 -7.74
CA ALA A 143 6.03 -20.78 -7.07
C ALA A 143 5.12 -21.15 -5.89
N LEU A 144 4.36 -22.24 -6.04
CA LEU A 144 3.43 -22.73 -5.02
C LEU A 144 4.11 -23.07 -3.69
N LEU A 145 5.34 -23.60 -3.72
CA LEU A 145 6.04 -24.01 -2.50
C LEU A 145 6.34 -22.79 -1.61
N TYR A 146 6.84 -21.72 -2.22
CA TYR A 146 7.10 -20.47 -1.52
C TYR A 146 5.80 -19.86 -0.97
N ALA A 147 4.73 -19.77 -1.79
CA ALA A 147 3.46 -19.23 -1.32
C ALA A 147 2.88 -20.02 -0.12
N LYS A 148 3.01 -21.35 -0.13
CA LYS A 148 2.53 -22.21 0.98
C LYS A 148 3.40 -22.11 2.22
N ARG A 149 4.72 -22.00 2.09
CA ARG A 149 5.60 -21.75 3.24
C ARG A 149 5.37 -20.35 3.82
N GLY A 150 5.18 -19.34 2.98
CA GLY A 150 4.78 -17.98 3.36
C GLY A 150 3.47 -17.94 4.17
N GLN A 151 2.46 -18.72 3.76
CA GLN A 151 1.23 -18.89 4.53
C GLN A 151 1.49 -19.34 5.97
N ILE A 152 2.43 -20.28 6.15
CA ILE A 152 2.77 -20.80 7.49
C ILE A 152 3.50 -19.73 8.30
N TYR A 153 4.42 -18.99 7.68
CA TYR A 153 5.08 -17.86 8.34
C TYR A 153 4.09 -16.80 8.83
N LEU A 154 3.00 -16.52 8.10
CA LEU A 154 1.93 -15.66 8.60
C LEU A 154 1.26 -16.20 9.86
N LEU A 155 0.95 -17.50 9.90
CA LEU A 155 0.34 -18.13 11.08
C LEU A 155 1.26 -18.08 12.31
N LEU A 156 2.57 -18.03 12.08
CA LEU A 156 3.60 -17.87 13.11
C LEU A 156 3.95 -16.41 13.41
N ASN A 157 3.21 -15.43 12.85
CA ASN A 157 3.50 -14.00 12.98
C ASN A 157 4.93 -13.62 12.55
N LYS A 158 5.43 -14.22 11.46
CA LYS A 158 6.72 -13.90 10.81
C LYS A 158 6.52 -13.21 9.46
N PRO A 159 6.09 -11.94 9.43
CA PRO A 159 5.66 -11.27 8.21
C PRO A 159 6.81 -11.03 7.22
N ASN A 160 8.04 -10.72 7.65
CA ASN A 160 9.14 -10.51 6.70
C ASN A 160 9.56 -11.81 5.99
N ALA A 161 9.55 -12.95 6.69
CA ALA A 161 9.77 -14.26 6.11
C ALA A 161 8.68 -14.58 5.08
N CYS A 162 7.41 -14.33 5.42
CA CYS A 162 6.31 -14.43 4.46
C CYS A 162 6.52 -13.54 3.22
N ILE A 163 6.92 -12.28 3.39
CA ILE A 163 7.15 -11.35 2.28
C ILE A 163 8.22 -11.89 1.34
N ARG A 164 9.37 -12.33 1.86
CA ARG A 164 10.46 -12.90 1.02
C ARG A 164 9.99 -14.11 0.20
N ASP A 165 9.22 -15.00 0.82
CA ASP A 165 8.65 -16.16 0.12
C ASP A 165 7.61 -15.74 -0.93
N CYS A 166 6.73 -14.79 -0.60
CA CYS A 166 5.72 -14.33 -1.55
C CYS A 166 6.33 -13.54 -2.71
N ASP A 167 7.36 -12.73 -2.46
CA ASP A 167 8.12 -12.05 -3.51
C ASP A 167 8.68 -13.07 -4.49
N ARG A 168 9.31 -14.14 -3.98
CA ARG A 168 9.81 -15.21 -4.84
C ARG A 168 8.70 -15.95 -5.58
N ALA A 169 7.58 -16.22 -4.92
CA ALA A 169 6.42 -16.83 -5.56
C ALA A 169 5.90 -15.96 -6.72
N LEU A 170 5.87 -14.64 -6.55
CA LEU A 170 5.38 -13.67 -7.52
C LEU A 170 6.40 -13.36 -8.64
N GLU A 171 7.70 -13.50 -8.38
CA GLU A 171 8.73 -13.51 -9.43
C GLU A 171 8.51 -14.68 -10.40
N LEU A 172 8.15 -15.85 -9.87
CA LEU A 172 7.92 -17.07 -10.65
C LEU A 172 6.53 -17.10 -11.28
N ASN A 173 5.52 -16.59 -10.59
CA ASN A 173 4.14 -16.49 -11.07
C ASN A 173 3.50 -15.17 -10.62
N PRO A 174 3.59 -14.10 -11.44
CA PRO A 174 3.06 -12.78 -11.11
C PRO A 174 1.54 -12.73 -10.88
N ASP A 175 0.80 -13.68 -11.45
CA ASP A 175 -0.66 -13.76 -11.36
C ASP A 175 -1.13 -14.64 -10.19
N SER A 176 -0.22 -15.04 -9.30
CA SER A 176 -0.55 -15.86 -8.14
C SER A 176 -1.39 -15.08 -7.13
N ALA A 177 -2.71 -15.31 -7.13
CA ALA A 177 -3.62 -14.73 -6.14
C ALA A 177 -3.19 -15.03 -4.69
N ALA A 178 -2.71 -16.24 -4.42
CA ALA A 178 -2.19 -16.63 -3.10
C ALA A 178 -0.93 -15.83 -2.71
N GLY A 179 0.00 -15.60 -3.64
CA GLY A 179 1.19 -14.79 -3.40
C GLY A 179 0.84 -13.35 -3.00
N HIS A 180 -0.08 -12.72 -3.75
CA HIS A 180 -0.60 -11.39 -3.42
C HIS A 180 -1.35 -11.39 -2.09
N LYS A 181 -2.24 -12.37 -1.85
CA LYS A 181 -3.05 -12.47 -0.62
C LYS A 181 -2.17 -12.50 0.63
N PHE A 182 -1.18 -13.39 0.65
CA PHE A 182 -0.32 -13.56 1.82
C PHE A 182 0.65 -12.40 2.00
N ARG A 183 1.23 -11.86 0.92
CA ARG A 183 2.10 -10.67 1.02
C ARG A 183 1.33 -9.44 1.51
N GLY A 184 0.11 -9.23 1.01
CA GLY A 184 -0.76 -8.16 1.47
C GLY A 184 -1.10 -8.26 2.95
N ARG A 185 -1.39 -9.47 3.46
CA ARG A 185 -1.59 -9.68 4.90
C ARG A 185 -0.31 -9.44 5.72
N ALA A 186 0.84 -9.85 5.22
CA ALA A 186 2.12 -9.60 5.88
C ALA A 186 2.43 -8.09 5.97
N TYR A 187 2.13 -7.34 4.91
CA TYR A 187 2.26 -5.88 4.92
C TYR A 187 1.31 -5.22 5.93
N HIS A 188 0.08 -5.71 6.05
CA HIS A 188 -0.86 -5.23 7.07
C HIS A 188 -0.30 -5.42 8.49
N LEU A 189 0.26 -6.61 8.78
CA LEU A 189 0.90 -6.89 10.07
C LEU A 189 2.11 -5.99 10.36
N LEU A 190 2.77 -5.45 9.33
CA LEU A 190 3.87 -4.48 9.47
C LEU A 190 3.41 -3.02 9.43
N GLY A 191 2.11 -2.74 9.38
CA GLY A 191 1.56 -1.40 9.26
C GLY A 191 1.80 -0.73 7.90
N LYS A 192 2.15 -1.51 6.87
CA LYS A 192 2.34 -1.05 5.48
C LYS A 192 1.00 -1.06 4.74
N TRP A 193 0.12 -0.15 5.13
CA TRP A 193 -1.30 -0.15 4.76
C TRP A 193 -1.55 0.02 3.25
N GLU A 194 -0.73 0.83 2.58
CA GLU A 194 -0.86 1.08 1.14
C GLU A 194 -0.47 -0.17 0.33
N GLU A 195 0.67 -0.78 0.66
CA GLU A 195 1.14 -2.02 0.05
C GLU A 195 0.17 -3.17 0.32
N ALA A 196 -0.33 -3.28 1.56
CA ALA A 196 -1.32 -4.29 1.96
C ALA A 196 -2.59 -4.22 1.09
N ALA A 197 -3.20 -3.04 0.99
CA ALA A 197 -4.42 -2.86 0.22
C ALA A 197 -4.22 -3.09 -1.29
N ASN A 198 -3.05 -2.73 -1.83
CA ASN A 198 -2.72 -2.96 -3.23
C ASN A 198 -2.62 -4.45 -3.55
N ASP A 199 -1.87 -5.21 -2.75
CA ASP A 199 -1.72 -6.65 -2.93
C ASP A 199 -3.04 -7.40 -2.70
N LEU A 200 -3.79 -7.08 -1.63
CA LEU A 200 -5.08 -7.74 -1.35
C LEU A 200 -6.11 -7.50 -2.46
N ARG A 201 -6.13 -6.29 -3.03
CA ARG A 201 -6.98 -5.99 -4.19
C ARG A 201 -6.56 -6.75 -5.44
N LEU A 202 -5.25 -6.91 -5.69
CA LEU A 202 -4.76 -7.76 -6.77
C LEU A 202 -5.14 -9.22 -6.54
N ALA A 203 -5.02 -9.73 -5.31
CA ALA A 203 -5.44 -11.08 -4.95
C ALA A 203 -6.91 -11.30 -5.32
N CYS A 204 -7.82 -10.45 -4.82
CA CYS A 204 -9.27 -10.54 -5.11
C CYS A 204 -9.59 -10.37 -6.61
N LYS A 205 -8.76 -9.63 -7.35
CA LYS A 205 -8.92 -9.46 -8.81
C LYS A 205 -8.56 -10.74 -9.57
N PHE A 206 -7.50 -11.44 -9.16
CA PHE A 206 -7.06 -12.67 -9.80
C PHE A 206 -7.92 -13.88 -9.41
N ASP A 207 -8.21 -14.03 -8.12
CA ASP A 207 -9.10 -15.05 -7.59
C ASP A 207 -9.82 -14.50 -6.35
N PHE A 208 -11.14 -14.35 -6.45
CA PHE A 208 -11.91 -13.77 -5.36
C PHE A 208 -11.95 -14.73 -4.18
N ASP A 209 -11.45 -14.25 -3.04
CA ASP A 209 -11.42 -14.97 -1.79
C ASP A 209 -12.00 -14.05 -0.69
N GLU A 210 -12.99 -14.56 0.03
CA GLU A 210 -13.73 -13.79 1.06
C GLU A 210 -12.81 -13.29 2.17
N GLN A 211 -11.81 -14.10 2.56
CA GLN A 211 -10.85 -13.71 3.59
C GLN A 211 -9.93 -12.58 3.11
N ALA A 212 -9.50 -12.61 1.84
CA ALA A 212 -8.70 -11.54 1.24
C ALA A 212 -9.50 -10.23 1.13
N ASP A 213 -10.80 -10.32 0.79
CA ASP A 213 -11.72 -9.18 0.73
C ASP A 213 -11.99 -8.60 2.13
N GLU A 214 -12.12 -9.44 3.16
CA GLU A 214 -12.19 -9.01 4.56
C GLU A 214 -10.92 -8.24 4.97
N TRP A 215 -9.74 -8.81 4.74
CA TRP A 215 -8.47 -8.13 5.04
C TRP A 215 -8.30 -6.83 4.24
N LEU A 216 -8.84 -6.75 3.02
CA LEU A 216 -8.81 -5.53 2.22
C LEU A 216 -9.69 -4.44 2.88
N ARG A 217 -10.86 -4.81 3.39
CA ARG A 217 -11.74 -3.88 4.13
C ARG A 217 -11.06 -3.38 5.41
N GLU A 218 -10.34 -4.23 6.13
CA GLU A 218 -9.54 -3.84 7.31
C GLU A 218 -8.43 -2.83 6.93
N ALA A 219 -7.72 -3.05 5.82
CA ALA A 219 -6.61 -2.21 5.40
C ALA A 219 -7.04 -0.83 4.85
N THR A 220 -8.26 -0.70 4.33
CA THR A 220 -8.70 0.47 3.54
C THR A 220 -8.84 1.77 4.35
N PRO A 221 -9.43 1.77 5.57
CA PRO A 221 -9.48 2.94 6.44
C PRO A 221 -8.08 3.44 6.81
N ASN A 222 -7.20 2.52 7.25
CA ASN A 222 -5.83 2.85 7.62
C ASN A 222 -5.02 3.39 6.44
N ARG A 223 -5.18 2.85 5.24
CA ARG A 223 -4.58 3.41 4.01
C ARG A 223 -5.02 4.85 3.80
N SER A 224 -6.32 5.12 3.91
CA SER A 224 -6.88 6.46 3.67
C SER A 224 -6.39 7.47 4.71
N ASN A 225 -6.44 7.09 6.00
CA ASN A 225 -5.95 7.90 7.11
C ASN A 225 -4.44 8.15 7.00
N TYR A 226 -3.66 7.11 6.66
CA TYR A 226 -2.22 7.22 6.47
C TYR A 226 -1.85 8.24 5.38
N ARG A 227 -2.57 8.23 4.25
CA ARG A 227 -2.36 9.22 3.18
C ARG A 227 -2.69 10.64 3.62
N ILE A 228 -3.77 10.84 4.39
CA ILE A 228 -4.15 12.15 4.93
C ILE A 228 -3.07 12.66 5.91
N VAL A 229 -2.60 11.80 6.81
CA VAL A 229 -1.55 12.14 7.80
C VAL A 229 -0.24 12.52 7.09
N ILE A 230 0.22 11.72 6.14
CA ILE A 230 1.43 12.01 5.36
C ILE A 230 1.29 13.33 4.58
N PHE A 231 0.13 13.59 3.99
CA PHE A 231 -0.14 14.85 3.28
C PHE A 231 -0.09 16.05 4.22
N LYS A 232 -0.71 15.96 5.41
CA LYS A 232 -0.65 17.01 6.46
C LYS A 232 0.79 17.26 6.92
N ILE A 233 1.56 16.22 7.24
CA ILE A 233 2.97 16.34 7.67
C ILE A 233 3.79 17.03 6.57
N SER A 234 3.62 16.59 5.32
CA SER A 234 4.34 17.17 4.18
C SER A 234 3.95 18.62 3.92
N PHE A 235 2.68 18.98 4.11
CA PHE A 235 2.17 20.33 3.99
C PHE A 235 2.71 21.23 5.11
N LEU A 236 2.66 20.77 6.37
CA LEU A 236 3.21 21.48 7.52
C LEU A 236 4.72 21.70 7.40
N ALA A 237 5.48 20.68 6.99
CA ALA A 237 6.93 20.78 6.78
C ALA A 237 7.32 21.82 5.71
N LYS A 238 6.45 22.06 4.71
CA LYS A 238 6.66 23.10 3.68
C LYS A 238 6.21 24.50 4.11
N THR A 239 5.37 24.60 5.14
CA THR A 239 4.72 25.86 5.56
C THR A 239 5.40 26.50 6.78
N ILE A 240 6.23 25.76 7.53
CA ILE A 240 7.05 26.31 8.62
C ILE A 240 8.29 27.00 8.02
N PRO A 241 8.39 28.35 8.03
CA PRO A 241 9.62 29.02 7.62
C PRO A 241 10.74 28.62 8.60
N THR A 242 11.88 28.20 8.06
CA THR A 242 13.07 27.85 8.83
C THR A 242 13.55 29.11 9.56
N VAL A 243 13.18 29.29 10.82
CA VAL A 243 13.72 30.35 11.66
C VAL A 243 15.12 29.90 12.11
N ILE A 244 16.09 30.03 11.21
CA ILE A 244 17.51 29.96 11.57
C ILE A 244 17.88 31.36 12.07
N SER A 245 17.89 31.50 13.39
CA SER A 245 18.38 32.67 14.11
C SER A 245 19.90 32.81 13.93
N TYR A 246 20.35 33.96 13.42
CA TYR A 246 21.72 34.47 13.51
C TYR A 246 21.81 35.51 14.62
#